data_AF-A0A258HSQ9-F1
#
_entry.id   AF-A0A258HSQ9-F1
#
_cell.length_a   1.000
_cell.length_b   1.000
_cell.length_c   1.000
_cell.angle_alpha   90.00
_cell.angle_beta   90.00
_cell.angle_gamma   90.00
#
_symmetry.space_group_name_H-M   'P 1'
#
loop_
_entity.id
_entity.type
_entity.pdbx_description
1 polymer ?
#
loop_
_entity_poly.entity_id
_entity_poly.type
_entity_poly.pdbx_seq_one_letter_code
_entity_poly.pdbx_strand_id
1 'polypeptide(L)'
;MLRYGGQTLYSASDLVNFMGCAHATVLDVGNLVAPASFAPDDENAVLLQEKGIEHERAYLETLRAAGRSIAEISSDGTLERRAQATLEAMQAGYDVVYQGAFLIGQWHGYSDFLLKRDDISSSFGDFAYDVADTKLARSAKPKHVLQLCVYADMLRAVQRVAPPSMHVVLGSGEIVTLPTSSLIHYFSIARDRFEHFAAAVPE
;
A
#
# COMPACT_ATOMS: atom_id res chain seq x y z
N MET A 1 -4.54 4.23 -12.35
CA MET A 1 -5.92 3.71 -12.20
C MET A 1 -6.06 2.43 -13.01
N LEU A 2 -7.04 1.59 -12.70
CA LEU A 2 -7.27 0.33 -13.42
C LEU A 2 -8.77 0.09 -13.66
N ARG A 3 -9.16 -0.41 -14.85
CA ARG A 3 -10.50 -0.98 -15.06
C ARG A 3 -10.53 -2.41 -14.56
N TYR A 4 -11.46 -2.71 -13.65
CA TYR A 4 -11.58 -4.03 -13.05
C TYR A 4 -13.04 -4.33 -12.72
N GLY A 5 -13.57 -5.45 -13.21
CA GLY A 5 -14.96 -5.85 -12.91
C GLY A 5 -16.04 -4.84 -13.30
N GLY A 6 -15.79 -4.00 -14.32
CA GLY A 6 -16.73 -2.96 -14.76
C GLY A 6 -16.68 -1.65 -13.95
N GLN A 7 -15.76 -1.53 -13.00
CA GLN A 7 -15.52 -0.30 -12.23
C GLN A 7 -14.08 0.19 -12.40
N THR A 8 -13.84 1.45 -12.05
CA THR A 8 -12.49 2.00 -11.94
C THR A 8 -11.97 1.80 -10.52
N LEU A 9 -10.78 1.22 -10.41
CA LEU A 9 -10.05 1.11 -9.16
C LEU A 9 -8.93 2.14 -9.09
N TYR A 10 -8.71 2.63 -7.87
CA TYR A 10 -7.71 3.59 -7.50
C TYR A 10 -6.59 2.95 -6.67
N SER A 11 -5.37 3.39 -6.92
CA SER A 11 -4.19 2.99 -6.18
C SER A 11 -3.63 4.17 -5.37
N ALA A 12 -2.76 3.87 -4.41
CA ALA A 12 -2.06 4.90 -3.67
C ALA A 12 -1.25 5.86 -4.57
N SER A 13 -0.67 5.33 -5.65
CA SER A 13 0.06 6.12 -6.65
C SER A 13 -0.85 7.12 -7.37
N ASP A 14 -2.11 6.77 -7.64
CA ASP A 14 -3.07 7.68 -8.28
C ASP A 14 -3.36 8.90 -7.40
N LEU A 15 -3.56 8.68 -6.09
CA LEU A 15 -3.73 9.76 -5.13
C LEU A 15 -2.48 10.65 -5.04
N VAL A 16 -1.30 10.02 -4.96
CA VAL A 16 -0.02 10.75 -4.91
C VAL A 16 0.19 11.60 -6.16
N ASN A 17 -0.12 11.05 -7.34
CA ASN A 17 -0.02 11.75 -8.61
C ASN A 17 -0.99 12.93 -8.67
N PHE A 18 -2.26 12.73 -8.26
CA PHE A 18 -3.25 13.80 -8.16
C PHE A 18 -2.80 14.95 -7.27
N MET A 19 -2.27 14.62 -6.09
CA MET A 19 -1.78 15.61 -5.14
C MET A 19 -0.57 16.39 -5.65
N GLY A 20 0.20 15.82 -6.59
CA GLY A 20 1.25 16.52 -7.31
C GLY A 20 0.75 17.34 -8.51
N CYS A 21 -0.23 16.82 -9.26
CA CYS A 21 -0.79 17.44 -10.45
C CYS A 21 -2.18 16.87 -10.79
N ALA A 22 -3.23 17.68 -10.70
CA ALA A 22 -4.59 17.25 -11.07
C ALA A 22 -4.72 16.87 -12.56
N HIS A 23 -3.90 17.46 -13.44
CA HIS A 23 -3.88 17.09 -14.86
C HIS A 23 -3.38 15.66 -15.08
N ALA A 24 -2.51 15.14 -14.21
CA ALA A 24 -2.06 13.75 -14.29
C ALA A 24 -3.26 12.79 -14.15
N THR A 25 -4.21 13.09 -13.27
CA THR A 25 -5.44 12.29 -13.11
C THR A 25 -6.31 12.29 -14.37
N VAL A 26 -6.38 13.41 -15.10
CA VAL A 26 -7.10 13.45 -16.38
C VAL A 26 -6.43 12.53 -17.41
N LEU A 27 -5.10 12.50 -17.45
CA LEU A 27 -4.34 11.59 -18.30
C LEU A 27 -4.53 10.12 -17.87
N ASP A 28 -4.52 9.86 -16.56
CA ASP A 28 -4.74 8.51 -16.01
C ASP A 28 -6.13 7.97 -16.38
N VAL A 29 -7.17 8.82 -16.34
CA VAL A 29 -8.54 8.45 -16.78
C VAL A 29 -8.59 8.22 -18.28
N GLY A 30 -8.02 9.12 -19.09
CA GLY A 30 -7.95 8.94 -20.54
C GLY A 30 -7.23 7.65 -20.95
N ASN A 31 -6.19 7.26 -20.19
CA ASN A 31 -5.45 6.02 -20.39
C ASN A 31 -6.28 4.75 -20.11
N LEU A 32 -7.40 4.84 -19.38
CA LEU A 32 -8.34 3.73 -19.19
C LEU A 32 -9.18 3.45 -20.45
N VAL A 33 -9.34 4.45 -21.33
CA VAL A 33 -10.18 4.38 -22.53
C VAL A 33 -9.32 4.21 -23.78
N ALA A 34 -8.26 5.01 -23.89
CA ALA A 34 -7.28 4.94 -24.97
C ALA A 34 -5.87 4.78 -24.37
N PRO A 35 -5.44 3.53 -24.08
CA PRO A 35 -4.15 3.28 -23.48
C PRO A 35 -3.01 3.85 -24.32
N ALA A 36 -2.21 4.72 -23.70
CA ALA A 36 -0.99 5.24 -24.28
C ALA A 36 0.10 4.15 -24.28
N SER A 37 0.90 4.14 -25.34
CA SER A 37 2.15 3.38 -25.36
C SER A 37 3.25 4.23 -24.77
N PHE A 38 3.87 3.74 -23.70
CA PHE A 38 5.03 4.38 -23.09
C PHE A 38 6.31 3.73 -23.61
N ALA A 39 7.39 4.51 -23.67
CA ALA A 39 8.71 3.94 -23.88
C ALA A 39 9.03 2.95 -22.75
N PRO A 40 9.77 1.86 -23.04
CA PRO A 40 10.24 0.98 -21.98
C PRO A 40 11.10 1.77 -20.98
N ASP A 41 11.13 1.30 -19.74
CA ASP A 41 11.97 1.85 -18.69
C ASP A 41 13.44 1.86 -19.13
N ASP A 42 14.15 2.94 -18.79
CA ASP A 42 15.59 3.03 -19.03
C ASP A 42 16.37 2.13 -18.05
N GLU A 43 17.66 1.92 -18.32
CA GLU A 43 18.53 1.06 -17.49
C GLU A 43 18.58 1.52 -16.02
N ASN A 44 18.45 2.83 -15.77
CA ASN A 44 18.48 3.36 -14.40
C ASN A 44 17.17 3.05 -13.66
N ALA A 45 16.03 3.14 -14.33
CA ALA A 45 14.73 2.81 -13.78
C ALA A 45 14.64 1.32 -13.45
N VAL A 46 15.12 0.44 -14.34
CA VAL A 46 15.21 -1.00 -14.10
C VAL A 46 16.10 -1.29 -12.89
N LEU A 47 17.31 -0.72 -12.85
CA LEU A 47 18.24 -0.91 -11.72
C LEU A 47 17.64 -0.42 -10.39
N LEU A 48 16.91 0.69 -10.40
CA LEU A 48 16.26 1.23 -9.21
C LEU A 48 15.17 0.28 -8.69
N GLN A 49 14.40 -0.33 -9.60
CA GLN A 49 13.38 -1.32 -9.25
C GLN A 49 14.01 -2.57 -8.64
N GLU A 50 15.06 -3.12 -9.27
CA GLU A 50 15.79 -4.29 -8.78
C GLU A 50 16.35 -4.04 -7.37
N LYS A 51 16.95 -2.87 -7.14
CA LYS A 51 17.46 -2.48 -5.82
C LYS A 51 16.33 -2.35 -4.79
N GLY A 52 15.17 -1.87 -5.19
CA GLY A 52 13.99 -1.82 -4.34
C GLY A 52 13.57 -3.20 -3.85
N ILE A 53 13.48 -4.17 -4.78
CA ILE A 53 13.14 -5.57 -4.48
C ILE A 53 14.21 -6.22 -3.58
N GLU A 54 15.49 -5.95 -3.84
CA GLU A 54 16.59 -6.45 -3.00
C GLU A 54 16.48 -5.94 -1.56
N HIS A 55 16.20 -4.64 -1.37
CA HIS A 55 16.02 -4.04 -0.05
C HIS A 55 14.81 -4.61 0.70
N GLU A 56 13.71 -4.82 -0.02
CA GLU A 56 12.51 -5.44 0.53
C GLU A 56 12.78 -6.87 1.01
N ARG A 57 13.45 -7.69 0.19
CA ARG A 57 13.86 -9.05 0.55
C ARG A 57 14.86 -9.07 1.70
N ALA A 58 15.81 -8.13 1.74
CA ALA A 58 16.75 -8.03 2.83
C ALA A 58 16.02 -7.80 4.16
N TYR A 59 15.02 -6.92 4.19
CA TYR A 59 14.19 -6.71 5.38
C TYR A 59 13.38 -7.96 5.74
N LEU A 60 12.76 -8.64 4.77
CA LEU A 60 12.05 -9.91 4.98
C LEU A 60 12.95 -10.96 5.67
N GLU A 61 14.20 -11.09 5.23
CA GLU A 61 15.15 -12.03 5.82
C GLU A 61 15.55 -11.64 7.26
N THR A 62 15.58 -10.35 7.60
CA THR A 62 15.76 -9.94 9.01
C THR A 62 14.60 -10.39 9.90
N LEU A 63 13.36 -10.32 9.40
CA LEU A 63 12.17 -10.77 10.12
C LEU A 63 12.19 -12.29 10.28
N ARG A 64 12.59 -13.01 9.23
CA ARG A 64 12.74 -14.47 9.24
C ARG A 64 13.81 -14.92 10.23
N ALA A 65 14.97 -14.26 10.22
CA ALA A 65 16.07 -14.53 11.15
C ALA A 65 15.70 -14.21 12.61
N ALA A 66 14.78 -13.27 12.84
CA ALA A 66 14.20 -12.99 14.15
C ALA A 66 13.17 -14.04 14.61
N GLY A 67 12.95 -15.11 13.84
CA GLY A 67 12.04 -16.21 14.18
C GLY A 67 10.56 -15.87 14.02
N ARG A 68 10.22 -14.80 13.28
CA ARG A 68 8.84 -14.43 13.02
C ARG A 68 8.19 -15.43 12.07
N SER A 69 6.93 -15.77 12.33
CA SER A 69 6.08 -16.48 11.37
C SER A 69 5.71 -15.54 10.23
N ILE A 70 5.92 -15.98 8.99
CA ILE A 70 5.74 -15.15 7.78
C ILE A 70 4.77 -15.84 6.83
N ALA A 71 3.75 -15.10 6.39
CA ALA A 71 2.92 -15.45 5.25
C ALA A 71 3.31 -14.60 4.05
N GLU A 72 3.71 -15.22 2.94
CA GLU A 72 4.05 -14.53 1.69
C GLU A 72 2.87 -14.64 0.72
N ILE A 73 2.30 -13.50 0.34
CA ILE A 73 1.16 -13.46 -0.57
C ILE A 73 1.66 -13.50 -2.00
N SER A 74 1.26 -14.53 -2.76
CA SER A 74 1.65 -14.66 -4.16
C SER A 74 1.23 -13.45 -5.00
N SER A 75 2.09 -13.08 -5.96
CA SER A 75 1.76 -12.10 -6.98
C SER A 75 0.74 -12.61 -8.00
N ASP A 76 0.55 -13.93 -8.07
CA ASP A 76 -0.31 -14.59 -9.05
C ASP A 76 -1.78 -14.60 -8.63
N GLY A 77 -2.66 -14.63 -9.63
CA GLY A 77 -4.10 -14.71 -9.43
C GLY A 77 -4.81 -13.36 -9.46
N THR A 78 -6.11 -13.39 -9.14
CA THR A 78 -6.97 -12.19 -9.18
C THR A 78 -6.78 -11.31 -7.94
N LEU A 79 -7.20 -10.05 -8.01
CA LEU A 79 -7.13 -9.14 -6.86
C LEU A 79 -7.89 -9.69 -5.67
N GLU A 80 -9.06 -10.31 -5.88
CA GLU A 80 -9.86 -10.90 -4.81
C GLU A 80 -9.16 -12.09 -4.17
N ARG A 81 -8.53 -12.97 -4.95
CA ARG A 81 -7.80 -14.12 -4.39
C ARG A 81 -6.64 -13.66 -3.53
N ARG A 82 -5.90 -12.63 -3.96
CA ARG A 82 -4.77 -12.09 -3.21
C ARG A 82 -5.23 -11.37 -1.95
N ALA A 83 -6.29 -10.56 -2.03
CA ALA A 83 -6.89 -9.91 -0.87
C ALA A 83 -7.45 -10.93 0.14
N GLN A 84 -8.08 -12.00 -0.35
CA GLN A 84 -8.58 -13.09 0.48
C GLN A 84 -7.44 -13.85 1.18
N ALA A 85 -6.36 -14.18 0.46
CA ALA A 85 -5.17 -14.80 1.06
C ALA A 85 -4.53 -13.91 2.13
N THR A 86 -4.52 -12.59 1.92
CA THR A 86 -4.05 -11.61 2.91
C THR A 86 -4.92 -11.65 4.16
N LEU A 87 -6.25 -11.62 4.00
CA LEU A 87 -7.20 -11.73 5.10
C LEU A 87 -7.03 -13.04 5.89
N GLU A 88 -6.87 -14.17 5.20
CA GLU A 88 -6.67 -15.47 5.82
C GLU A 88 -5.37 -15.53 6.63
N ALA A 89 -4.27 -14.97 6.10
CA ALA A 89 -3.01 -14.88 6.81
C ALA A 89 -3.12 -14.01 8.08
N MET A 90 -3.86 -12.89 8.00
CA MET A 90 -4.11 -12.03 9.15
C MET A 90 -5.00 -12.72 10.19
N GLN A 91 -6.05 -13.43 9.78
CA GLN A 91 -6.93 -14.20 10.66
C GLN A 91 -6.18 -15.35 11.35
N ALA A 92 -5.25 -15.99 10.64
CA ALA A 92 -4.37 -17.02 11.21
C ALA A 92 -3.33 -16.45 12.20
N GLY A 93 -3.17 -15.13 12.24
CA GLY A 93 -2.33 -14.46 13.23
C GLY A 93 -0.83 -14.59 12.97
N TYR A 94 -0.41 -14.72 11.70
CA TYR A 94 1.01 -14.65 11.31
C TYR A 94 1.63 -13.36 11.82
N ASP A 95 2.88 -13.41 12.29
CA ASP A 95 3.56 -12.23 12.80
C ASP A 95 3.81 -11.18 11.70
N VAL A 96 4.02 -11.66 10.47
CA VAL A 96 4.28 -10.84 9.29
C VAL A 96 3.48 -11.37 8.11
N VAL A 97 2.76 -10.48 7.43
CA VAL A 97 2.22 -10.76 6.09
C VAL A 97 3.00 -9.94 5.07
N TYR A 98 3.72 -10.61 4.19
CA TYR A 98 4.56 -10.02 3.16
C TYR A 98 3.80 -9.92 1.83
N GLN A 99 3.91 -8.77 1.16
CA GLN A 99 3.17 -8.46 -0.08
C GLN A 99 1.64 -8.48 0.09
N GLY A 100 1.17 -8.02 1.26
CA GLY A 100 -0.26 -7.96 1.60
C GLY A 100 -1.06 -7.17 0.58
N ALA A 101 -2.12 -7.77 0.05
CA ALA A 101 -2.99 -7.19 -0.97
C ALA A 101 -4.30 -6.69 -0.35
N PHE A 102 -4.76 -5.54 -0.83
CA PHE A 102 -6.03 -4.95 -0.42
C PHE A 102 -6.92 -4.68 -1.63
N LEU A 103 -8.22 -4.88 -1.42
CA LEU A 103 -9.29 -4.50 -2.33
C LEU A 103 -10.50 -4.04 -1.50
N ILE A 104 -10.63 -2.74 -1.29
CA ILE A 104 -11.64 -2.12 -0.42
C ILE A 104 -12.39 -1.04 -1.19
N GLY A 105 -13.66 -1.28 -1.50
CA GLY A 105 -14.46 -0.34 -2.29
C GLY A 105 -13.84 -0.12 -3.68
N GLN A 106 -13.54 1.13 -4.01
CA GLN A 106 -12.85 1.51 -5.24
C GLN A 106 -11.33 1.54 -5.10
N TRP A 107 -10.76 1.13 -3.96
CA TRP A 107 -9.32 1.16 -3.70
C TRP A 107 -8.71 -0.22 -3.77
N HIS A 108 -7.51 -0.29 -4.34
CA HIS A 108 -6.67 -1.48 -4.31
C HIS A 108 -5.20 -1.11 -4.08
N GLY A 109 -4.41 -2.09 -3.67
CA GLY A 109 -2.98 -1.90 -3.55
C GLY A 109 -2.28 -3.03 -2.83
N TYR A 110 -0.96 -2.90 -2.72
CA TYR A 110 -0.09 -3.87 -2.08
C TYR A 110 0.80 -3.13 -1.09
N SER A 111 0.70 -3.49 0.18
CA SER A 111 1.67 -3.09 1.20
C SER A 111 2.84 -4.06 1.17
N ASP A 112 4.06 -3.56 1.37
CA ASP A 112 5.22 -4.45 1.44
C ASP A 112 5.08 -5.41 2.63
N PHE A 113 4.67 -4.91 3.81
CA PHE A 113 4.49 -5.71 5.02
C PHE A 113 3.30 -5.28 5.87
N LEU A 114 2.64 -6.25 6.49
CA LEU A 114 1.75 -6.08 7.64
C LEU A 114 2.40 -6.70 8.87
N LEU A 115 2.54 -5.92 9.94
CA LEU A 115 3.26 -6.32 11.15
C LEU A 115 2.28 -6.50 12.31
N LYS A 116 2.22 -7.70 12.89
CA LYS A 116 1.30 -8.02 13.98
C LYS A 116 1.62 -7.23 15.26
N ARG A 117 0.56 -6.81 15.95
CA ARG A 117 0.54 -6.03 17.19
C ARG A 117 -0.37 -6.73 18.20
N ASP A 118 0.19 -7.23 19.30
CA ASP A 118 -0.58 -7.93 20.35
C ASP A 118 -1.10 -7.00 21.47
N ASP A 119 -0.87 -5.69 21.35
CA ASP A 119 -1.33 -4.67 22.31
C ASP A 119 -2.66 -4.02 21.94
N ILE A 120 -3.28 -4.47 20.84
CA ILE A 120 -4.52 -3.89 20.31
C ILE A 120 -5.44 -5.01 19.84
N SER A 121 -6.67 -5.02 20.35
CA SER A 121 -7.70 -5.94 19.86
C SER A 121 -8.32 -5.45 18.56
N SER A 122 -8.61 -6.38 17.65
CA SER A 122 -9.24 -6.11 16.35
C SER A 122 -10.36 -7.12 16.09
N SER A 123 -10.92 -7.13 14.86
CA SER A 123 -11.82 -8.20 14.45
C SER A 123 -11.19 -9.60 14.40
N PHE A 124 -9.87 -9.72 14.59
CA PHE A 124 -9.13 -10.99 14.63
C PHE A 124 -8.88 -11.53 16.05
N GLY A 125 -9.33 -10.82 17.09
CA GLY A 125 -9.09 -11.18 18.50
C GLY A 125 -8.17 -10.18 19.18
N ASP A 126 -7.25 -10.67 20.02
CA ASP A 126 -6.37 -9.85 20.88
C ASP A 126 -5.13 -9.28 20.15
N PHE A 127 -5.21 -9.17 18.83
CA PHE A 127 -4.15 -8.58 18.03
C PHE A 127 -4.70 -7.80 16.84
N ALA A 128 -3.88 -6.91 16.31
CA ALA A 128 -4.10 -6.13 15.10
C ALA A 128 -2.82 -6.13 14.25
N TYR A 129 -2.83 -5.38 13.15
CA TYR A 129 -1.65 -5.15 12.32
C TYR A 129 -1.40 -3.66 12.13
N ASP A 130 -0.12 -3.30 11.96
CA ASP A 130 0.35 -2.04 11.39
C ASP A 130 0.85 -2.28 9.96
N VAL A 131 0.89 -1.23 9.14
CA VAL A 131 1.46 -1.27 7.78
C VAL A 131 2.93 -0.84 7.79
N ALA A 132 3.75 -1.48 6.97
CA ALA A 132 5.12 -1.07 6.73
C ALA A 132 5.51 -1.11 5.25
N ASP A 133 6.15 -0.05 4.77
CA ASP A 133 6.73 0.05 3.43
C ASP A 133 8.25 0.15 3.53
N THR A 134 8.95 -0.55 2.65
CA THR A 134 10.39 -0.43 2.46
C THR A 134 10.71 0.62 1.40
N LYS A 135 11.76 1.41 1.62
CA LYS A 135 12.21 2.44 0.68
C LYS A 135 13.73 2.52 0.69
N LEU A 136 14.33 2.57 -0.51
CA LEU A 136 15.77 2.81 -0.68
C LEU A 136 16.24 4.17 -0.15
N ALA A 137 15.31 5.14 -0.05
CA ALA A 137 15.63 6.46 0.45
C ALA A 137 16.07 6.41 1.92
N ARG A 138 16.97 7.32 2.31
CA ARG A 138 17.42 7.51 3.70
C ARG A 138 16.50 8.44 4.52
N SER A 139 15.37 8.83 3.96
CA SER A 139 14.37 9.63 4.67
C SER A 139 12.97 9.35 4.13
N ALA A 140 11.97 9.45 5.01
CA ALA A 140 10.57 9.36 4.64
C ALA A 140 10.16 10.63 3.89
N LYS A 141 9.80 10.49 2.61
CA LYS A 141 9.28 11.61 1.79
C LYS A 141 7.76 11.72 1.95
N PRO A 142 7.18 12.93 1.86
CA PRO A 142 5.73 13.13 2.01
C PRO A 142 4.86 12.21 1.13
N LYS A 143 5.29 11.93 -0.11
CA LYS A 143 4.58 11.01 -1.00
C LYS A 143 4.45 9.58 -0.46
N HIS A 144 5.48 9.08 0.23
CA HIS A 144 5.47 7.73 0.80
C HIS A 144 4.59 7.67 2.05
N VAL A 145 4.56 8.76 2.82
CA VAL A 145 3.66 8.89 3.96
C VAL A 145 2.20 8.87 3.51
N LEU A 146 1.86 9.59 2.43
CA LEU A 146 0.50 9.59 1.90
C LEU A 146 0.09 8.21 1.36
N GLN A 147 1.00 7.51 0.69
CA GLN A 147 0.78 6.13 0.25
C GLN A 147 0.51 5.18 1.43
N LEU A 148 1.29 5.26 2.50
CA LEU A 148 1.05 4.49 3.72
C LEU A 148 -0.31 4.79 4.35
N CYS A 149 -0.79 6.03 4.29
CA CYS A 149 -2.12 6.38 4.81
C CYS A 149 -3.23 5.65 4.04
N VAL A 150 -3.09 5.46 2.72
CA VAL A 150 -4.04 4.68 1.90
C VAL A 150 -4.09 3.25 2.41
N TYR A 151 -2.94 2.62 2.64
CA TYR A 151 -2.86 1.25 3.13
C TYR A 151 -3.36 1.12 4.57
N ALA A 152 -3.06 2.09 5.44
CA ALA A 152 -3.58 2.13 6.80
C ALA A 152 -5.11 2.22 6.85
N ASP A 153 -5.73 2.99 5.94
CA ASP A 153 -7.19 3.08 5.85
C ASP A 153 -7.84 1.82 5.27
N MET A 154 -7.23 1.19 4.25
CA MET A 154 -7.70 -0.12 3.76
C MET A 154 -7.55 -1.20 4.83
N LEU A 155 -6.43 -1.22 5.55
CA LEU A 155 -6.19 -2.13 6.67
C LEU A 155 -7.24 -1.92 7.78
N ARG A 156 -7.55 -0.67 8.13
CA ARG A 156 -8.62 -0.34 9.07
C ARG A 156 -9.96 -0.95 8.66
N ALA A 157 -10.30 -0.90 7.37
CA ALA A 157 -11.54 -1.50 6.88
C ALA A 157 -11.56 -3.03 7.05
N VAL A 158 -10.40 -3.67 6.87
CA VAL A 158 -10.21 -5.12 7.04
C VAL A 158 -10.31 -5.55 8.51
N GLN A 159 -9.50 -4.94 9.39
CA GLN A 159 -9.36 -5.35 10.80
C GLN A 159 -10.30 -4.63 11.78
N ARG A 160 -11.12 -3.69 11.28
CA ARG A 160 -12.11 -2.89 12.03
C ARG A 160 -11.57 -1.94 13.09
N VAL A 161 -10.26 -1.86 13.26
CA VAL A 161 -9.56 -0.88 14.09
C VAL A 161 -8.48 -0.18 13.28
N ALA A 162 -8.31 1.12 13.49
CA ALA A 162 -7.25 1.87 12.82
C ALA A 162 -5.89 1.36 13.33
N PRO A 163 -4.92 1.08 12.43
CA PRO A 163 -3.56 0.78 12.89
C PRO A 163 -3.03 2.01 13.66
N PRO A 164 -2.48 1.85 14.87
CA PRO A 164 -1.93 2.96 15.65
C PRO A 164 -0.79 3.66 14.91
N SER A 165 -0.02 2.90 14.14
CA SER A 165 1.21 3.37 13.51
C SER A 165 1.34 2.89 12.06
N MET A 166 2.20 3.59 11.33
CA MET A 166 2.68 3.19 10.01
C MET A 166 4.20 3.25 10.04
N HIS A 167 4.86 2.35 9.32
CA HIS A 167 6.32 2.24 9.35
C HIS A 167 6.93 2.45 7.96
N VAL A 168 8.05 3.18 7.92
CA VAL A 168 8.91 3.27 6.74
C VAL A 168 10.25 2.65 7.10
N VAL A 169 10.60 1.56 6.41
CA VAL A 169 11.91 0.90 6.55
C VAL A 169 12.86 1.50 5.52
N LEU A 170 13.75 2.38 5.98
CA LEU A 170 14.65 3.15 5.14
C LEU A 170 15.82 2.31 4.63
N GLY A 171 16.49 2.80 3.59
CA GLY A 171 17.69 2.15 3.01
C GLY A 171 18.87 2.04 3.97
N SER A 172 18.82 2.74 5.11
CA SER A 172 19.79 2.59 6.22
C SER A 172 19.48 1.41 7.15
N GLY A 173 18.31 0.77 7.01
CA GLY A 173 17.76 -0.19 7.97
C GLY A 173 17.01 0.47 9.15
N GLU A 174 17.03 1.80 9.24
CA GLU A 174 16.25 2.54 10.23
C GLU A 174 14.75 2.42 9.95
N ILE A 175 13.96 2.21 11.00
CA ILE A 175 12.51 2.17 10.92
C ILE A 175 11.95 3.49 11.46
N VAL A 176 11.40 4.30 10.56
CA VAL A 176 10.66 5.50 10.94
C VAL A 176 9.22 5.11 11.23
N THR A 177 8.78 5.33 12.47
CA THR A 177 7.40 5.05 12.89
C THR A 177 6.59 6.35 12.95
N LEU A 178 5.44 6.35 12.28
CA LEU A 178 4.56 7.50 12.13
C LEU A 178 3.21 7.18 12.78
N PRO A 179 2.74 7.99 13.77
CA PRO A 179 1.41 7.80 14.33
C PRO A 179 0.33 8.05 13.27
N THR A 180 -0.55 7.08 13.05
CA THR A 180 -1.63 7.18 12.05
C THR A 180 -2.55 8.38 12.35
N SER A 181 -2.83 8.63 13.63
CA SER A 181 -3.66 9.75 14.09
C SER A 181 -3.13 11.13 13.67
N SER A 182 -1.82 11.27 13.48
CA SER A 182 -1.20 12.54 13.09
C SER A 182 -1.42 12.89 11.61
N LEU A 183 -1.84 11.92 10.79
CA LEU A 183 -1.85 12.03 9.33
C LEU A 183 -3.23 11.73 8.71
N ILE A 184 -4.05 10.92 9.38
CA ILE A 184 -5.30 10.40 8.81
C ILE A 184 -6.30 11.49 8.39
N HIS A 185 -6.33 12.63 9.09
CA HIS A 185 -7.22 13.74 8.76
C HIS A 185 -6.83 14.42 7.45
N TYR A 186 -5.54 14.69 7.25
CA TYR A 186 -5.03 15.24 6.00
C TYR A 186 -5.26 14.26 4.84
N PHE A 187 -4.97 12.98 5.07
CA PHE A 187 -5.22 11.92 4.09
C PHE A 187 -6.70 11.86 3.70
N SER A 188 -7.63 11.90 4.66
CA SER A 188 -9.07 11.81 4.36
C SER A 188 -9.53 12.93 3.43
N ILE A 189 -9.10 14.17 3.69
CA ILE A 189 -9.40 15.32 2.82
C ILE A 189 -8.79 15.14 1.42
N ALA A 190 -7.54 14.65 1.34
CA ALA A 190 -6.88 14.40 0.06
C ALA A 190 -7.60 13.32 -0.75
N ARG A 191 -8.00 12.22 -0.09
CA ARG A 191 -8.75 11.11 -0.69
C ARG A 191 -10.09 11.59 -1.23
N ASP A 192 -10.87 12.31 -0.42
CA ASP A 192 -12.21 12.77 -0.82
C ASP A 192 -12.14 13.74 -2.01
N ARG A 193 -11.13 14.64 -2.02
CA ARG A 193 -10.86 15.53 -3.16
C ARG A 193 -10.50 14.76 -4.42
N PHE A 194 -9.66 13.73 -4.29
CA PHE A 194 -9.26 12.90 -5.41
C PHE A 194 -10.44 12.11 -5.97
N GLU A 195 -11.21 11.43 -5.12
CA GLU A 195 -12.39 10.66 -5.53
C GLU A 195 -13.41 11.54 -6.25
N HIS A 196 -13.70 12.72 -5.69
CA HIS A 196 -14.62 13.67 -6.30
C HIS A 196 -14.11 14.15 -7.67
N PHE A 197 -12.81 14.46 -7.78
CA PHE A 197 -12.22 14.89 -9.04
C PHE A 197 -12.24 13.77 -10.08
N ALA A 198 -11.76 12.58 -9.72
CA ALA A 198 -11.67 11.43 -10.61
C ALA A 198 -13.06 11.02 -11.14
N ALA A 199 -14.10 11.06 -10.30
CA ALA A 199 -15.47 10.75 -10.71
C ALA A 199 -16.09 11.81 -11.64
N ALA A 200 -15.57 13.04 -11.64
CA ALA A 200 -16.04 14.13 -12.48
C ALA A 200 -15.30 14.23 -13.84
N VAL A 201 -14.17 13.53 -14.01
CA VAL A 201 -13.46 13.50 -15.30
C VAL A 201 -14.29 12.67 -16.28
N PRO A 202 -14.67 13.23 -17.45
CA PRO A 202 -15.37 12.47 -18.48
C PRO A 202 -14.51 11.32 -19.01
N GLU A 203 -15.15 10.17 -19.27
CA GLU A 203 -14.54 9.02 -19.96
C GLU A 203 -14.40 9.27 -21.46
#